data_AF-A0A561U2C4-F1
#
_entry.id   AF-A0A561U2C4-F1
#
_cell.length_a   1.000
_cell.length_b   1.000
_cell.length_c   1.000
_cell.angle_alpha   90.00
_cell.angle_beta   90.00
_cell.angle_gamma   90.00
#
_symmetry.space_group_name_H-M   'P 1'
#
loop_
_entity.id
_entity.type
_entity.pdbx_description
1 polymer ?
#
loop_
_entity_poly.entity_id
_entity_poly.type
_entity_poly.pdbx_seq_one_letter_code
_entity_poly.pdbx_strand_id
1 'polypeptide(L)'
;MNHMKGSGEMKEVSANPPERAWCWMPGYEARHVIPAGAADGVTTIAHCGERVIVDLDEVAWLLPTCPSCYRLVAGAPTFEALRAGQR
;
A
#
# COMPACT_ATOMS: atom_id res chain seq x y z
N MET A 1 37.48 -26.52 28.74
CA MET A 1 36.97 -25.13 28.68
C MET A 1 36.72 -24.74 27.22
N ASN A 2 35.62 -24.00 27.02
CA ASN A 2 35.30 -23.10 25.89
C ASN A 2 34.96 -23.72 24.52
N HIS A 3 33.65 -23.84 24.25
CA HIS A 3 33.11 -23.57 22.92
C HIS A 3 32.33 -22.25 22.99
N MET A 4 32.69 -21.34 22.09
CA MET A 4 32.16 -19.99 22.00
C MET A 4 30.68 -20.04 21.59
N LYS A 5 29.81 -19.45 22.42
CA LYS A 5 28.45 -19.08 22.02
C LYS A 5 28.55 -17.92 21.03
N GLY A 6 28.38 -18.20 19.75
CA GLY A 6 28.03 -17.18 18.77
C GLY A 6 26.58 -16.77 19.00
N SER A 7 26.36 -15.73 19.80
CA SER A 7 25.10 -15.00 19.86
C SER A 7 24.91 -14.33 18.50
N GLY A 8 24.16 -14.99 17.62
CA GLY A 8 23.67 -14.40 16.39
C GLY A 8 22.74 -13.24 16.77
N GLU A 9 23.29 -12.03 16.80
CA GLU A 9 22.52 -10.80 16.80
C GLU A 9 21.54 -10.87 15.62
N MET A 10 20.26 -11.11 15.92
CA MET A 10 19.19 -10.76 15.00
C MET A 10 19.19 -9.24 14.90
N LYS A 11 19.93 -8.73 13.93
CA LYS A 11 19.85 -7.34 13.53
C LYS A 11 18.47 -7.18 12.92
N GLU A 12 17.53 -6.64 13.69
CA GLU A 12 16.34 -6.02 13.11
C GLU A 12 16.86 -5.01 12.10
N VAL A 13 16.79 -5.38 10.82
CA VAL A 13 16.97 -4.43 9.74
C VAL A 13 15.75 -3.54 9.86
N SER A 14 15.92 -2.42 10.57
CA SER A 14 15.05 -1.27 10.40
C SER A 14 15.22 -0.83 8.95
N ALA A 15 14.45 -1.50 8.08
CA ALA A 15 14.20 -1.05 6.74
C ALA A 15 13.34 0.21 6.90
N ASN A 16 13.98 1.32 7.26
CA ASN A 16 13.56 2.62 6.78
C ASN A 16 13.99 2.65 5.32
N PRO A 17 13.08 2.32 4.38
CA PRO A 17 13.38 2.42 2.98
C PRO A 17 13.46 3.92 2.66
N PRO A 18 14.11 4.33 1.56
CA PRO A 18 13.97 5.69 1.07
C PRO A 18 12.47 5.97 0.97
N GLU A 19 11.98 6.96 1.74
CA GLU A 19 10.59 7.46 1.77
C GLU A 19 9.63 6.56 0.99
N ARG A 20 9.15 5.45 1.58
CA ARG A 20 8.49 4.34 0.85
C ARG A 20 7.64 4.87 -0.30
N ALA A 21 8.17 4.80 -1.53
CA ALA A 21 7.44 5.32 -2.67
C ALA A 21 6.12 4.57 -2.77
N TRP A 22 5.02 5.28 -2.97
CA TRP A 22 3.70 4.68 -3.08
C TRP A 22 3.30 4.59 -4.55
N CYS A 23 2.63 3.52 -4.93
CA CYS A 23 2.12 3.37 -6.29
C CYS A 23 0.76 2.69 -6.29
N TRP A 24 0.01 2.89 -7.37
CA TRP A 24 -1.24 2.16 -7.58
C TRP A 24 -0.92 0.71 -7.91
N MET A 25 -1.48 -0.22 -7.14
CA MET A 25 -1.46 -1.64 -7.47
C MET A 25 -2.83 -2.27 -7.23
N PRO A 26 -3.19 -3.29 -8.03
CA PRO A 26 -4.41 -4.08 -7.86
C PRO A 26 -4.44 -4.92 -6.58
N GLY A 27 -5.64 -5.03 -6.00
CA GLY A 27 -6.01 -6.04 -5.02
C GLY A 27 -7.38 -6.62 -5.36
N TYR A 28 -7.94 -7.43 -4.46
CA TYR A 28 -9.10 -8.30 -4.71
C TYR A 28 -10.36 -7.62 -5.30
N GLU A 29 -10.58 -6.32 -5.08
CA GLU A 29 -11.81 -5.62 -5.55
C GLU A 29 -11.57 -4.23 -6.13
N ALA A 30 -10.38 -3.66 -5.90
CA ALA A 30 -10.03 -2.33 -6.34
C ALA A 30 -8.50 -2.20 -6.46
N ARG A 31 -8.06 -1.19 -7.20
CA ARG A 31 -6.67 -0.74 -7.16
C ARG A 31 -6.47 0.17 -5.97
N HIS A 32 -5.45 -0.10 -5.16
CA HIS A 32 -5.08 0.68 -3.98
C HIS A 32 -3.74 1.35 -4.18
N VAL A 33 -3.50 2.43 -3.44
CA VAL A 33 -2.17 3.02 -3.30
C VAL A 33 -1.44 2.21 -2.24
N ILE A 34 -0.43 1.45 -2.62
CA ILE A 34 0.33 0.57 -1.73
C ILE A 34 1.83 0.83 -1.84
N PRO A 35 2.63 0.37 -0.85
CA PRO A 35 4.08 0.54 -0.91
C PRO A 35 4.65 -0.08 -2.19
N ALA A 36 5.49 0.68 -2.89
CA ALA A 36 6.15 0.21 -4.10
C ALA A 36 7.00 -1.03 -3.83
N GLY A 37 7.01 -1.94 -4.80
CA GLY A 37 7.71 -3.22 -4.71
C GLY A 37 6.98 -4.31 -3.92
N ALA A 38 5.70 -4.11 -3.56
CA ALA A 38 4.88 -5.20 -3.03
C ALA A 38 4.73 -6.32 -4.09
N ALA A 39 4.99 -7.56 -3.68
CA ALA A 39 4.92 -8.73 -4.55
C ALA A 39 3.50 -9.29 -4.61
N ASP A 40 3.21 -10.04 -5.67
CA ASP A 40 1.94 -10.73 -5.86
C ASP A 40 1.62 -11.70 -4.70
N GLY A 41 0.36 -11.77 -4.30
CA GLY A 41 -0.13 -12.58 -3.17
C GLY A 41 0.26 -12.08 -1.79
N VAL A 42 1.09 -11.02 -1.66
CA VAL A 42 1.48 -10.47 -0.36
C VAL A 42 0.35 -9.65 0.24
N THR A 43 0.10 -9.86 1.53
CA THR A 43 -0.77 -8.99 2.31
C THR A 43 -0.02 -7.74 2.78
N THR A 44 -0.56 -6.56 2.51
CA THR A 44 0.02 -5.27 2.91
C THR A 44 -1.07 -4.31 3.43
N ILE A 45 -0.64 -3.17 3.98
CA ILE A 45 -1.54 -2.08 4.37
C ILE A 45 -1.49 -1.00 3.30
N ALA A 46 -2.64 -0.73 2.67
CA ALA A 46 -2.79 0.33 1.70
C ALA A 46 -2.75 1.72 2.37
N HIS A 47 -2.58 2.77 1.57
CA HIS A 47 -2.56 4.15 2.05
C HIS A 47 -3.87 4.54 2.75
N CYS A 48 -5.00 3.92 2.39
CA CYS A 48 -6.28 4.13 3.08
C CYS A 48 -6.37 3.44 4.46
N GLY A 49 -5.36 2.66 4.86
CA GLY A 49 -5.32 1.88 6.11
C GLY A 49 -5.93 0.48 5.99
N GLU A 50 -6.52 0.13 4.85
CA GLU A 50 -7.08 -1.20 4.62
C GLU A 50 -5.99 -2.25 4.40
N ARG A 51 -6.26 -3.47 4.88
CA ARG A 51 -5.43 -4.64 4.61
C ARG A 51 -5.82 -5.22 3.25
N VAL A 52 -4.85 -5.31 2.35
CA VAL A 52 -5.06 -5.72 0.95
C VAL A 52 -4.12 -6.87 0.62
N ILE A 53 -4.61 -7.85 -0.13
CA ILE A 53 -3.78 -8.86 -0.80
C ILE A 53 -3.50 -8.31 -2.20
N VAL A 54 -2.22 -8.17 -2.54
CA VAL A 54 -1.81 -7.72 -3.88
C VAL A 54 -2.11 -8.81 -4.89
N ASP A 55 -2.72 -8.42 -6.02
CA ASP A 55 -3.09 -9.32 -7.11
C ASP A 55 -2.60 -8.73 -8.44
N LEU A 56 -1.40 -9.15 -8.89
CA LEU A 56 -0.77 -8.57 -10.08
C LEU A 56 -1.28 -9.15 -11.41
N ASP A 57 -2.38 -9.92 -11.41
CA ASP A 57 -3.03 -10.37 -12.64
C ASP A 57 -3.37 -9.18 -13.54
N GLU A 58 -3.13 -9.33 -14.86
CA GLU A 58 -3.37 -8.28 -15.85
C GLU A 58 -4.82 -7.77 -15.83
N VAL A 59 -5.79 -8.64 -15.55
CA VAL A 59 -7.21 -8.30 -15.47
C VAL A 59 -7.51 -7.48 -14.22
N ALA A 60 -6.80 -7.72 -13.11
CA ALA A 60 -6.99 -6.98 -11.86
C ALA A 60 -6.61 -5.49 -12.02
N TRP A 61 -5.76 -5.14 -12.99
CA TRP A 61 -5.46 -3.74 -13.31
C TRP A 61 -6.63 -2.96 -13.92
N LEU A 62 -7.66 -3.66 -14.42
CA LEU A 62 -8.89 -3.05 -14.94
C LEU A 62 -9.89 -2.71 -13.83
N LEU A 63 -9.64 -3.12 -12.59
CA LEU A 63 -10.50 -2.82 -11.45
C LEU A 63 -10.58 -1.31 -11.18
N PRO A 64 -11.70 -0.83 -10.61
CA PRO A 64 -11.82 0.56 -10.20
C PRO A 64 -10.75 0.94 -9.17
N THR A 65 -10.41 2.22 -9.08
CA THR A 65 -9.54 2.72 -8.02
C THR A 65 -10.31 2.79 -6.70
N CYS A 66 -9.67 2.40 -5.60
CA CYS A 66 -10.19 2.58 -4.25
C CYS A 66 -10.51 4.07 -4.02
N PRO A 67 -11.78 4.44 -3.74
CA PRO A 67 -12.17 5.84 -3.58
C PRO A 67 -11.48 6.54 -2.42
N SER A 68 -11.09 5.80 -1.38
CA SER A 68 -10.38 6.33 -0.22
C SER A 68 -8.93 6.67 -0.56
N CYS A 69 -8.21 5.74 -1.21
CA CYS A 69 -6.87 6.01 -1.72
C CYS A 69 -6.85 7.17 -2.73
N TYR A 70 -7.85 7.24 -3.62
CA TYR A 70 -7.94 8.31 -4.61
C TYR A 70 -8.08 9.68 -3.95
N ARG A 71 -8.97 9.81 -2.96
CA ARG A 71 -9.15 11.07 -2.21
C ARG A 71 -7.89 11.52 -1.48
N LEU A 72 -7.16 10.59 -0.87
CA LEU A 72 -5.92 10.88 -0.15
C LEU A 72 -4.81 11.37 -1.10
N VAL A 73 -4.71 10.79 -2.30
CA VAL A 73 -3.67 11.16 -3.28
C VAL A 73 -4.04 12.38 -4.11
N ALA A 74 -5.29 12.50 -4.55
CA ALA A 74 -5.71 13.58 -5.45
C ALA A 74 -5.79 14.95 -4.75
N GLY A 75 -5.77 14.99 -3.41
CA GLY A 75 -6.06 16.19 -2.62
C GLY A 75 -7.44 16.79 -2.94
N ALA A 76 -8.28 16.05 -3.67
CA ALA A 76 -9.45 16.57 -4.32
C ALA A 76 -10.66 16.46 -3.38
N PRO A 77 -11.48 17.52 -3.27
CA PRO A 77 -12.75 17.43 -2.54
C PRO A 77 -13.61 16.32 -3.14
N THR A 78 -14.37 15.63 -2.29
CA THR A 78 -15.35 14.63 -2.73
C THR A 78 -16.30 15.24 -3.77
N PHE A 79 -16.90 14.40 -4.62
CA PHE A 79 -17.97 14.85 -5.52
C PHE A 79 -19.11 15.57 -4.76
N GLU A 80 -19.40 15.10 -3.54
CA GLU A 80 -20.35 15.73 -2.63
C GLU A 80 -19.88 17.12 -2.15
N ALA A 81 -18.59 17.29 -1.85
CA ALA A 81 -18.02 18.59 -1.48
C ALA A 81 -17.98 19.57 -2.67
N LEU A 82 -17.73 19.10 -3.88
CA LEU A 82 -17.84 19.91 -5.11
C LEU A 82 -19.29 20.36 -5.35
N ARG A 83 -20.27 19.49 -5.11
CA ARG A 83 -21.70 19.80 -5.24
C ARG A 83 -22.21 20.77 -4.17
N ALA A 84 -21.66 20.71 -2.96
CA ALA A 84 -22.03 21.61 -1.87
C ALA A 84 -21.54 23.06 -2.09
N GLY A 85 -20.43 23.26 -2.79
CA GLY A 85 -19.85 24.58 -3.07
C GLY A 85 -20.42 25.34 -4.27
N GLN A 86 -21.40 24.77 -4.99
CA GLN A 86 -22.05 25.38 -6.17
C GLN A 86 -23.43 25.97 -5.87
N ARG A 87 -23.78 26.20 -4.60
CA ARG A 87 -25.07 26.81 -4.19
C ARG A 87 -24.89 28.25 -3.74
#